data_AF-A0A2V9C920-F1
#
_entry.id   AF-A0A2V9C920-F1
#
_cell.length_a   1.000
_cell.length_b   1.000
_cell.length_c   1.000
_cell.angle_alpha   90.00
_cell.angle_beta   90.00
_cell.angle_gamma   90.00
#
_symmetry.space_group_name_H-M   'P 1'
#
loop_
_entity.id
_entity.type
_entity.pdbx_description
1 polymer ?
#
loop_
_entity_poly.entity_id
_entity_poly.type
_entity_poly.pdbx_seq_one_letter_code
_entity_poly.pdbx_strand_id
1 'polypeptide(L)'
;MSETYRTCGQPGCHCHQGGPKHGPHLYISYHGEKGKTTGYYVPKGAEEATRGGIAAWQELQECLRELAEMNKERNLQRAREAREP
;
A
#
# COMPACT_ATOMS: atom_id res chain seq x y z
N MET A 1 0.50 -4.05 -1.86
CA MET A 1 -0.52 -4.72 -2.71
C MET A 1 0.07 -6.01 -3.22
N SER A 2 -0.71 -7.09 -3.28
CA SER A 2 -0.26 -8.38 -3.80
C SER A 2 -1.33 -9.01 -4.69
N GLU A 3 -0.88 -9.80 -5.65
CA GLU A 3 -1.73 -10.62 -6.50
C GLU A 3 -1.54 -12.09 -6.14
N THR A 4 -2.64 -12.83 -6.05
CA THR A 4 -2.59 -14.26 -5.77
C THR A 4 -3.39 -15.06 -6.78
N TYR A 5 -2.90 -16.25 -7.09
CA TYR A 5 -3.57 -17.22 -7.96
C TYR A 5 -3.89 -18.47 -7.14
N ARG A 6 -5.14 -18.92 -7.15
CA ARG A 6 -5.61 -20.01 -6.28
C ARG A 6 -6.42 -21.05 -7.04
N THR A 7 -6.41 -22.29 -6.56
CA THR A 7 -7.41 -23.27 -6.95
C THR A 7 -8.75 -22.88 -6.34
N CYS A 8 -9.83 -23.04 -7.09
CA CYS A 8 -11.17 -22.72 -6.58
C CYS A 8 -11.69 -23.85 -5.68
N GLY A 9 -12.80 -23.63 -4.98
CA GLY A 9 -13.42 -24.65 -4.13
C GLY A 9 -14.18 -25.75 -4.89
N GLN A 10 -14.31 -25.64 -6.21
CA GLN A 10 -15.11 -26.57 -7.00
C GLN A 10 -14.28 -27.79 -7.42
N PRO A 11 -14.56 -29.00 -6.90
CA PRO A 11 -13.69 -30.17 -7.09
C PRO A 11 -13.52 -30.58 -8.55
N GLY A 12 -14.55 -30.37 -9.38
CA GLY A 12 -14.52 -30.68 -10.81
C GLY A 12 -13.90 -29.60 -11.71
N CYS A 13 -13.40 -28.50 -11.14
CA CYS A 13 -12.85 -27.42 -11.96
C CYS A 13 -11.51 -27.82 -12.58
N HIS A 14 -11.25 -27.35 -13.80
CA HIS A 14 -10.01 -27.60 -14.53
C HIS A 14 -8.75 -27.15 -13.75
N CYS A 15 -8.86 -26.14 -12.87
CA CYS A 15 -7.75 -25.74 -12.01
C CYS A 15 -7.26 -26.83 -11.04
N HIS A 16 -8.07 -27.87 -10.76
CA HIS A 16 -7.68 -29.04 -9.97
C HIS A 16 -7.01 -30.13 -10.81
N GLN A 17 -7.13 -30.06 -12.13
CA GLN A 17 -6.68 -31.08 -13.08
C GLN A 17 -5.41 -30.65 -13.83
N GLY A 18 -4.60 -29.77 -13.22
CA GLY A 18 -3.39 -29.22 -13.82
C GLY A 18 -3.62 -27.98 -14.70
N GLY A 19 -4.85 -27.50 -14.81
CA GLY A 19 -5.18 -26.23 -15.46
C GLY A 19 -4.68 -25.00 -14.69
N PRO A 20 -4.72 -23.80 -15.31
CA PRO A 20 -4.30 -22.57 -14.66
C PRO A 20 -5.13 -22.28 -13.41
N LYS A 21 -4.47 -21.74 -12.38
CA LYS A 21 -5.13 -21.27 -11.16
C LYS A 21 -5.93 -20.01 -11.44
N HIS A 22 -7.01 -19.81 -10.69
CA HIS A 22 -7.85 -18.61 -10.80
C HIS A 22 -7.15 -17.39 -10.21
N GLY A 23 -7.19 -16.30 -10.95
CA GLY A 23 -6.60 -15.04 -10.56
C GLY A 23 -6.33 -14.15 -11.78
N PRO A 24 -5.61 -13.03 -11.59
CA PRO A 24 -5.08 -12.57 -10.30
C PRO A 24 -6.21 -12.13 -9.36
N HIS A 25 -6.12 -12.48 -8.08
CA HIS A 25 -6.93 -11.89 -7.02
C HIS A 25 -6.09 -10.85 -6.29
N LEU A 26 -6.55 -9.61 -6.32
CA LEU A 26 -5.85 -8.48 -5.75
C LEU A 26 -6.16 -8.32 -4.25
N TYR A 27 -5.12 -8.12 -3.45
CA TYR A 27 -5.23 -7.87 -2.02
C TYR A 27 -4.43 -6.63 -1.60
N ILE A 28 -5.03 -5.85 -0.70
CA ILE A 28 -4.38 -4.71 -0.04
C ILE A 28 -4.00 -5.12 1.37
N SER A 29 -2.80 -4.73 1.77
CA SER A 29 -2.30 -4.82 3.14
C SER A 29 -1.86 -3.43 3.56
N TYR A 30 -2.26 -3.02 4.76
CA TYR A 30 -2.03 -1.68 5.30
C TYR A 30 -1.94 -1.75 6.83
N HIS A 31 -1.35 -0.72 7.43
CA HIS A 31 -1.33 -0.58 8.89
C HIS A 31 -2.70 -0.10 9.36
N GLY A 32 -3.44 -0.99 10.02
CA GLY A 32 -4.73 -0.70 10.63
C GLY A 32 -4.58 0.00 11.98
N GLU A 33 -5.71 0.19 12.64
CA GLU A 33 -5.76 0.79 13.98
C GLU A 33 -4.84 0.04 14.95
N LYS A 34 -4.14 0.79 15.81
CA LYS A 34 -3.19 0.27 16.81
C LYS A 34 -1.94 -0.40 16.21
N GLY A 35 -1.58 -0.07 14.97
CA GLY A 35 -0.33 -0.50 14.33
C GLY A 35 -0.32 -1.95 13.84
N LYS A 36 -1.45 -2.66 13.91
CA LYS A 36 -1.55 -4.02 13.37
C LYS A 36 -1.71 -3.98 11.86
N THR A 37 -0.88 -4.73 11.15
CA THR A 37 -1.05 -4.92 9.71
C THR A 37 -2.33 -5.73 9.46
N THR A 38 -3.22 -5.17 8.64
CA THR A 38 -4.48 -5.78 8.22
C THR A 38 -4.64 -5.64 6.71
N GLY A 39 -5.66 -6.27 6.13
CA GLY A 39 -5.86 -6.24 4.69
C GLY A 39 -7.23 -6.69 4.24
N TYR A 40 -7.55 -6.41 2.98
CA TYR A 40 -8.80 -6.81 2.35
C TYR A 40 -8.59 -7.25 0.90
N TYR A 41 -9.53 -8.06 0.42
CA TYR A 41 -9.64 -8.46 -0.99
C TYR A 41 -10.27 -7.33 -1.82
N VAL A 42 -9.69 -7.02 -2.97
CA VAL A 42 -10.22 -6.02 -3.89
C VAL A 42 -11.17 -6.68 -4.89
N PRO A 43 -12.46 -6.28 -4.94
CA PRO A 43 -13.38 -6.74 -5.97
C PRO A 43 -12.88 -6.37 -7.36
N LYS A 44 -13.12 -7.24 -8.36
CA LYS A 44 -12.63 -7.07 -9.74
C LYS A 44 -12.95 -5.71 -10.35
N GLY A 45 -14.17 -5.21 -10.17
CA GLY A 45 -14.60 -3.90 -10.68
C GLY A 45 -13.94 -2.69 -10.01
N ALA A 46 -13.21 -2.89 -8.91
CA ALA A 46 -12.53 -1.83 -8.17
C ALA A 46 -10.99 -1.88 -8.31
N GLU A 47 -10.43 -2.81 -9.09
CA GLU A 47 -8.97 -2.99 -9.18
C GLU A 47 -8.26 -1.75 -9.71
N GLU A 48 -8.79 -1.13 -10.78
CA GLU A 48 -8.19 0.07 -11.39
C GLU A 48 -8.22 1.26 -10.42
N ALA A 49 -9.40 1.55 -9.85
CA ALA A 49 -9.55 2.61 -8.85
C ALA A 49 -8.64 2.39 -7.63
N THR A 50 -8.48 1.13 -7.20
CA THR A 50 -7.58 0.78 -6.09
C THR A 50 -6.12 1.05 -6.45
N ARG A 51 -5.68 0.68 -7.67
CA ARG A 51 -4.31 0.98 -8.13
C ARG A 51 -4.05 2.49 -8.18
N GLY A 52 -5.01 3.26 -8.70
CA GLY A 52 -4.92 4.73 -8.71
C GLY A 52 -4.82 5.31 -7.30
N GLY A 53 -5.64 4.83 -6.36
CA GLY A 53 -5.58 5.27 -4.96
C GLY A 53 -4.23 4.96 -4.29
N ILE A 54 -3.62 3.82 -4.60
CA ILE A 54 -2.28 3.47 -4.08
C ILE A 54 -1.20 4.39 -4.66
N ALA A 55 -1.26 4.69 -5.95
CA ALA A 55 -0.31 5.60 -6.59
C ALA A 55 -0.39 7.00 -5.95
N ALA A 56 -1.60 7.55 -5.82
CA ALA A 56 -1.81 8.84 -5.16
C ALA A 56 -1.34 8.83 -3.69
N TRP A 57 -1.55 7.72 -2.97
CA TRP A 57 -1.02 7.57 -1.62
C TRP A 57 0.51 7.58 -1.58
N GLN A 58 1.18 6.92 -2.52
CA GLN A 58 2.64 6.91 -2.61
C GLN A 58 3.19 8.32 -2.86
N GLU A 59 2.59 9.05 -3.81
CA GLU A 59 2.94 10.45 -4.10
C GLU A 59 2.77 11.34 -2.86
N LEU A 60 1.63 11.23 -2.17
CA LEU A 60 1.39 11.98 -0.93
C LEU A 60 2.47 11.67 0.12
N GLN A 61 2.84 10.40 0.28
CA GLN A 61 3.87 10.00 1.24
C GLN A 61 5.25 10.57 0.89
N GLU A 62 5.56 10.73 -0.40
CA GLU A 62 6.79 11.39 -0.86
C GLU A 62 6.79 12.88 -0.48
N CYS A 63 5.72 13.61 -0.82
CA CYS A 63 5.60 15.03 -0.47
C CYS A 63 5.65 15.25 1.05
N LEU A 64 5.02 14.37 1.85
CA LEU A 64 5.07 14.46 3.30
C LEU A 64 6.48 14.25 3.87
N ARG A 65 7.28 13.35 3.26
CA ARG A 65 8.68 13.16 3.65
C ARG A 65 9.51 14.40 3.34
N GLU A 66 9.37 14.97 2.15
CA GLU A 66 10.07 16.20 1.77
C GLU A 66 9.71 17.36 2.71
N LEU A 67 8.43 17.55 3.00
CA LEU A 67 7.97 18.56 3.94
C LEU A 67 8.53 18.34 5.35
N ALA A 68 8.59 17.10 5.81
CA ALA A 68 9.17 16.77 7.12
C ALA A 68 10.66 17.11 7.18
N GLU A 69 11.41 16.83 6.12
CA GLU A 69 12.84 17.17 6.01
C GLU A 69 13.06 18.69 6.01
N MET A 70 12.30 19.44 5.22
CA MET A 70 12.37 20.91 5.21
C MET A 70 12.06 21.50 6.60
N ASN A 71 11.05 20.96 7.28
CA ASN A 71 10.69 21.39 8.63
C ASN A 71 11.81 21.10 9.63
N LYS A 72 12.44 19.92 9.53
CA LYS A 72 13.58 19.53 10.36
C LYS A 72 14.74 20.49 10.17
N GLU A 73 15.13 20.77 8.93
CA GLU A 73 16.23 21.70 8.61
C GLU A 73 15.97 23.09 9.17
N ARG A 74 14.77 23.65 8.93
CA ARG A 74 14.38 24.96 9.46
C ARG A 74 14.44 25.01 10.99
N ASN A 75 13.98 23.97 11.66
CA ASN A 75 14.00 23.90 13.12
C ASN A 75 15.43 23.83 13.66
N LEU A 76 16.31 23.06 13.02
CA LEU A 76 17.72 22.99 13.39
C LEU A 76 18.45 24.31 13.15
N GLN A 77 18.16 25.01 12.06
CA GLN A 77 18.73 26.33 11.79
C GLN A 77 18.33 27.34 12.87
N ARG A 78 17.03 27.43 13.20
CA ARG A 78 16.55 28.29 14.29
C ARG A 78 17.21 27.97 15.63
N ALA A 79 17.40 26.69 15.93
CA ALA A 79 18.07 26.26 17.15
C ALA A 79 19.56 26.63 17.19
N ARG A 80 20.23 26.76 16.04
CA ARG A 80 21.61 27.26 15.94
C ARG A 80 21.68 28.76 16.15
N GLU A 81 20.82 29.52 15.47
CA GLU A 81 20.73 30.98 15.60
C GLU A 81 20.44 31.40 17.04
N ALA A 82 19.55 30.69 17.74
CA ALA A 82 19.25 30.96 19.14
C ALA A 82 20.40 30.62 20.12
N ARG A 83 21.46 29.94 19.66
CA ARG A 83 22.64 29.59 20.45
C ARG A 83 23.83 30.53 20.18
N GLU A 84 23.77 31.33 19.12
CA GLU A 84 24.78 32.36 18.86
C GLU A 84 24.40 33.62 19.68
N PRO A 85 25.30 34.12 20.55
CA PRO A 85 25.03 35.22 21.48
C PRO A 85 24.91 36.59 20.80
#